data_AF-A0A2V9VFL8-F1
#
_entry.id   AF-A0A2V9VFL8-F1
#
_cell.length_a   1.000
_cell.length_b   1.000
_cell.length_c   1.000
_cell.angle_alpha   90.00
_cell.angle_beta   90.00
_cell.angle_gamma   90.00
#
_symmetry.space_group_name_H-M   'P 1'
#
loop_
_entity.id
_entity.type
_entity.pdbx_description
1 polymer ?
#
loop_
_entity_poly.entity_id
_entity_poly.type
_entity_poly.pdbx_seq_one_letter_code
_entity_poly.pdbx_strand_id
1 'polypeptide(L)'
;MMKNVISVLAWFAASIGVSELLGYLLHRLLHSGKIGFLSRSHMRHHLVLYGPMRSQRPADRYHDATTGQIALGNVGLEWLVPGAMLLAVSIALLHFLHVTVFHQIVFLVGSLTWSFVMFSYLHDRMHVAGFWMETNPWLKRWFVSARDAHDIHHWALNDRGFMDKNFGIAFFWFDRLFGTLAKEWPIFNRRGYTSALERFGDLLDSPATRRSPSSRPLSTASFSEEHATDDVGIRAICQ
;
A
#
# COMPACT_ATOMS: atom_id res chain seq x y z
N MET A 1 10.85 3.83 39.21
CA MET A 1 10.14 2.85 38.35
C MET A 1 9.21 3.53 37.34
N MET A 2 8.20 4.30 37.75
CA MET A 2 7.23 4.93 36.82
C MET A 2 7.85 5.85 35.76
N LYS A 3 8.87 6.65 36.10
CA LYS A 3 9.57 7.51 35.14
C LYS A 3 10.21 6.73 33.98
N ASN A 4 10.75 5.55 34.26
CA ASN A 4 11.38 4.69 33.25
C ASN A 4 10.32 4.07 32.33
N VAL A 5 9.17 3.66 32.88
CA VAL A 5 8.06 3.12 32.10
C VAL A 5 7.51 4.18 31.14
N ILE A 6 7.26 5.40 31.62
CA ILE A 6 6.78 6.51 30.78
C ILE A 6 7.79 6.83 29.67
N SER A 7 9.09 6.85 29.98
CA SER A 7 10.13 7.07 28.97
C SER A 7 10.10 6.00 27.88
N VAL A 8 10.03 4.72 28.26
CA VAL A 8 9.96 3.60 27.30
C VAL A 8 8.72 3.72 26.40
N LEU A 9 7.55 3.99 27.00
CA LEU A 9 6.31 4.16 26.24
C LEU A 9 6.38 5.35 25.28
N ALA A 10 6.95 6.48 25.71
CA ALA A 10 7.13 7.65 24.87
C ALA A 10 8.06 7.35 23.67
N TRP A 11 9.18 6.66 23.90
CA TRP A 11 10.10 6.26 22.84
C TRP A 11 9.49 5.26 21.86
N PHE A 12 8.70 4.30 22.36
CA PHE A 12 7.97 3.37 21.53
C PHE A 12 6.93 4.08 20.67
N ALA A 13 6.13 4.98 21.26
CA ALA A 13 5.16 5.80 20.51
C ALA A 13 5.84 6.70 19.46
N ALA A 14 6.99 7.31 19.80
CA ALA A 14 7.77 8.08 18.86
C ALA A 14 8.28 7.22 17.69
N SER A 15 8.71 5.98 17.94
CA SER A 15 9.14 5.05 16.89
C SER A 15 8.02 4.70 15.92
N ILE A 16 6.78 4.54 16.42
CA ILE A 16 5.59 4.33 15.60
C ILE A 16 5.33 5.57 14.72
N GLY A 17 5.32 6.76 15.33
CA GLY A 17 5.07 8.01 14.61
C GLY A 17 6.11 8.28 13.50
N VAL A 18 7.39 8.04 13.79
CA VAL A 18 8.48 8.17 12.80
C VAL A 18 8.34 7.11 11.71
N SER A 19 8.02 5.86 12.07
CA SER A 19 7.83 4.78 11.10
C SER A 19 6.66 5.03 10.16
N GLU A 20 5.53 5.54 10.66
CA GLU A 20 4.39 5.96 9.84
C GLU A 20 4.79 7.06 8.86
N LEU A 21 5.53 8.08 9.33
CA LEU A 21 5.96 9.19 8.47
C LEU A 21 6.92 8.71 7.37
N LEU A 22 7.96 7.97 7.74
CA LEU A 22 8.95 7.49 6.78
C LEU A 22 8.35 6.46 5.83
N GLY A 23 7.48 5.57 6.32
CA GLY A 23 6.72 4.63 5.51
C GLY A 23 5.81 5.33 4.51
N TYR A 24 5.10 6.37 4.92
CA TYR A 24 4.27 7.21 4.04
C TYR A 24 5.11 7.87 2.94
N LEU A 25 6.25 8.48 3.30
CA LEU A 25 7.13 9.13 2.32
C LEU A 25 7.74 8.12 1.33
N LEU A 26 8.15 6.95 1.83
CA LEU A 26 8.64 5.86 0.98
C LEU A 26 7.54 5.37 0.05
N HIS A 27 6.31 5.15 0.55
CA HIS A 27 5.19 4.72 -0.27
C HIS A 27 4.93 5.70 -1.43
N ARG A 28 4.95 7.00 -1.13
CA ARG A 28 4.81 8.05 -2.14
C ARG A 28 5.97 8.06 -3.14
N LEU A 29 7.20 7.78 -2.69
CA LEU A 29 8.35 7.63 -3.58
C LEU A 29 8.17 6.45 -4.55
N LEU A 30 7.70 5.31 -4.05
CA LEU A 30 7.44 4.11 -4.86
C LEU A 30 6.39 4.39 -5.95
N HIS A 31 5.37 5.19 -5.65
CA HIS A 31 4.37 5.60 -6.63
C HIS A 31 4.78 6.72 -7.58
N SER A 32 5.87 7.42 -7.30
CA SER A 32 6.26 8.61 -8.06
C SER A 32 6.91 8.32 -9.42
N GLY A 33 7.32 7.07 -9.67
CA GLY A 33 8.09 6.68 -10.86
C GLY A 33 9.52 7.23 -10.90
N LYS A 34 9.98 7.93 -9.86
CA LYS A 34 11.32 8.57 -9.84
C LYS A 34 12.46 7.56 -9.85
N ILE A 35 12.27 6.41 -9.23
CA ILE A 35 13.26 5.32 -9.19
C ILE A 35 12.60 4.09 -9.80
N GLY A 36 12.82 3.88 -11.11
CA GLY A 36 12.04 2.95 -11.92
C GLY A 36 11.96 1.53 -11.36
N PHE A 37 13.07 0.96 -10.87
CA PHE A 37 13.06 -0.40 -10.34
C PHE A 37 12.23 -0.54 -9.05
N LEU A 38 12.29 0.45 -8.16
CA LEU A 38 11.51 0.48 -6.92
C LEU A 38 10.01 0.60 -7.23
N SER A 39 9.67 1.51 -8.14
CA SER A 39 8.28 1.71 -8.56
C SER A 39 7.69 0.49 -9.24
N ARG A 40 8.45 -0.22 -10.08
CA ARG A 40 7.93 -1.33 -10.89
C ARG A 40 7.36 -2.48 -10.06
N SER A 41 8.08 -2.94 -9.02
CA SER A 41 7.57 -4.04 -8.20
C SER A 41 6.31 -3.62 -7.43
N HIS A 42 6.34 -2.43 -6.83
CA HIS A 42 5.17 -1.91 -6.13
C HIS A 42 3.96 -1.68 -7.06
N MET A 43 4.19 -1.16 -8.27
CA MET A 43 3.12 -0.97 -9.25
C MET A 43 2.57 -2.30 -9.80
N ARG A 44 3.30 -3.43 -9.69
CA ARG A 44 2.75 -4.75 -10.01
C ARG A 44 1.59 -5.11 -9.10
N HIS A 45 1.74 -4.88 -7.79
CA HIS A 45 0.67 -5.03 -6.81
C HIS A 45 -0.57 -4.23 -7.22
N HIS A 46 -0.34 -2.97 -7.56
CA HIS A 46 -1.36 -1.94 -7.86
C HIS A 46 -1.99 -2.00 -9.25
N LEU A 47 -1.37 -2.62 -10.25
CA LEU A 47 -1.92 -2.66 -11.62
C LEU A 47 -2.30 -4.07 -12.06
N VAL A 48 -1.56 -5.07 -11.58
CA VAL A 48 -1.71 -6.46 -12.06
C VAL A 48 -2.58 -7.27 -11.11
N LEU A 49 -2.28 -7.22 -9.81
CA LEU A 49 -2.95 -8.06 -8.82
C LEU A 49 -4.25 -7.42 -8.32
N TYR A 50 -4.17 -6.15 -7.96
CA TYR A 50 -5.23 -5.39 -7.31
C TYR A 50 -5.54 -4.08 -8.05
N GLY A 51 -5.38 -4.08 -9.37
CA GLY A 51 -5.62 -2.88 -10.17
C GLY A 51 -7.08 -2.45 -10.28
N PRO A 52 -7.35 -1.26 -10.86
CA PRO A 52 -8.69 -0.69 -10.96
C PRO A 52 -9.71 -1.62 -11.64
N MET A 53 -9.27 -2.45 -12.58
CA MET A 53 -10.13 -3.39 -13.32
C MET A 53 -10.18 -4.79 -12.70
N ARG A 54 -9.70 -4.96 -11.46
CA ARG A 54 -9.63 -6.24 -10.74
C ARG A 54 -10.41 -6.14 -9.43
N SER A 55 -10.87 -7.29 -8.94
CA SER A 55 -11.37 -7.38 -7.57
C SER A 55 -10.22 -7.11 -6.60
N GLN A 56 -10.46 -6.24 -5.61
CA GLN A 56 -9.51 -5.97 -4.52
C GLN A 56 -9.36 -7.16 -3.57
N ARG A 57 -10.30 -8.12 -3.62
CA ARG A 57 -10.39 -9.33 -2.80
C ARG A 57 -10.80 -10.51 -3.68
N PRO A 58 -9.91 -11.00 -4.55
CA PRO A 58 -10.25 -12.04 -5.53
C PRO A 58 -10.44 -13.43 -4.91
N ALA A 59 -9.95 -13.67 -3.69
CA ALA A 59 -10.01 -14.94 -2.99
C ALA A 59 -9.98 -14.76 -1.46
N ASP A 60 -10.09 -15.88 -0.74
CA ASP A 60 -9.89 -16.00 0.71
C ASP A 60 -8.41 -15.94 1.14
N ARG A 61 -7.49 -15.85 0.17
CA ARG A 61 -6.05 -15.75 0.39
C ARG A 61 -5.45 -14.54 -0.30
N TYR A 62 -4.40 -14.00 0.31
CA TYR A 62 -3.61 -12.91 -0.23
C TYR A 62 -2.87 -13.34 -1.51
N HIS A 63 -2.83 -12.48 -2.52
CA HIS A 63 -2.05 -12.67 -3.73
C HIS A 63 -0.74 -11.92 -3.59
N ASP A 64 0.33 -12.69 -3.37
CA ASP A 64 1.64 -12.14 -3.07
C ASP A 64 2.36 -11.63 -4.35
N ALA A 65 2.56 -10.32 -4.42
CA ALA A 65 3.30 -9.64 -5.49
C ALA A 65 4.76 -10.08 -5.60
N THR A 66 5.32 -10.66 -4.54
CA THR A 66 6.71 -11.10 -4.46
C THR A 66 6.91 -12.55 -4.92
N THR A 67 5.84 -13.27 -5.31
CA THR A 67 5.95 -14.65 -5.79
C THR A 67 6.95 -14.76 -6.95
N GLY A 68 8.04 -15.52 -6.73
CA GLY A 68 9.11 -15.70 -7.71
C GLY A 68 10.14 -14.56 -7.75
N GLN A 69 10.12 -13.65 -6.76
CA GLN A 69 11.09 -12.59 -6.57
C GLN A 69 11.87 -12.78 -5.27
N ILE A 70 12.96 -12.02 -5.08
CA ILE A 70 13.68 -11.97 -3.82
C ILE A 70 12.89 -11.10 -2.84
N ALA A 71 12.49 -11.67 -1.71
CA ALA A 71 11.66 -11.01 -0.70
C ALA A 71 11.88 -11.62 0.70
N LEU A 72 11.45 -10.90 1.73
CA LEU A 72 11.33 -11.40 3.10
C LEU A 72 9.85 -11.52 3.45
N GLY A 73 9.34 -12.74 3.50
CA GLY A 73 7.90 -12.97 3.57
C GLY A 73 7.21 -12.41 2.32
N ASN A 74 6.23 -11.54 2.51
CA ASN A 74 5.47 -10.86 1.47
C ASN A 74 6.03 -9.47 1.09
N VAL A 75 7.23 -9.12 1.57
CA VAL A 75 7.83 -7.79 1.41
C VAL A 75 9.02 -7.86 0.44
N GLY A 76 8.86 -7.21 -0.72
CA GLY A 76 9.88 -7.16 -1.78
C GLY A 76 11.08 -6.27 -1.45
N LEU A 77 12.18 -6.44 -2.19
CA LEU A 77 13.41 -5.66 -2.02
C LEU A 77 13.20 -4.14 -2.17
N GLU A 78 12.20 -3.73 -2.95
CA GLU A 78 11.82 -2.34 -3.14
C GLU A 78 11.38 -1.65 -1.85
N TRP A 79 10.90 -2.42 -0.88
CA TRP A 79 10.57 -1.94 0.45
C TRP A 79 11.72 -2.18 1.42
N LEU A 80 12.33 -3.37 1.38
CA LEU A 80 13.37 -3.78 2.33
C LEU A 80 14.62 -2.90 2.23
N VAL A 81 15.14 -2.65 1.02
CA VAL A 81 16.40 -1.91 0.86
C VAL A 81 16.24 -0.44 1.27
N PRO A 82 15.27 0.33 0.75
CA PRO A 82 15.09 1.71 1.19
C PRO A 82 14.67 1.80 2.66
N GLY A 83 13.84 0.86 3.15
CA GLY A 83 13.42 0.80 4.55
C GLY A 83 14.61 0.58 5.50
N ALA A 84 15.50 -0.36 5.18
CA ALA A 84 16.72 -0.61 5.95
C ALA A 84 17.66 0.60 5.94
N MET A 85 17.80 1.29 4.80
CA MET A 85 18.59 2.52 4.72
C MET A 85 18.00 3.64 5.59
N LEU A 86 16.69 3.87 5.54
CA LEU A 86 16.00 4.88 6.37
C LEU A 86 16.14 4.57 7.86
N LEU A 87 16.01 3.31 8.25
CA LEU A 87 16.21 2.86 9.62
C LEU A 87 17.66 3.05 10.08
N ALA A 88 18.64 2.68 9.25
CA ALA A 88 20.06 2.87 9.56
C ALA A 88 20.41 4.36 9.74
N VAL A 89 19.91 5.24 8.86
CA VAL A 89 20.06 6.69 9.00
C VAL A 89 19.42 7.20 10.29
N SER A 90 18.22 6.73 10.62
CA SER A 90 17.52 7.14 11.85
C SER A 90 18.31 6.75 13.10
N ILE A 91 18.84 5.52 13.16
CA ILE A 91 19.69 5.07 14.28
C ILE A 91 21.00 5.86 14.34
N ALA A 92 21.65 6.12 13.20
CA ALA A 92 22.86 6.95 13.15
C ALA A 92 22.61 8.38 13.65
N LEU A 93 21.47 8.98 13.30
CA LEU A 93 21.07 10.29 13.81
C LEU A 93 20.82 10.27 15.32
N LEU A 94 20.12 9.27 15.84
CA LEU A 94 19.91 9.12 17.29
C LEU A 94 21.26 8.95 18.02
N HIS A 95 22.18 8.17 17.45
CA HIS A 95 23.52 8.00 17.98
C HIS A 95 24.30 9.32 17.99
N PHE A 96 24.30 10.07 16.90
CA PHE A 96 24.94 11.38 16.79
C PHE A 96 24.34 12.42 17.77
N LEU A 97 23.05 12.33 18.05
CA LEU A 97 22.36 13.15 19.06
C LEU A 97 22.56 12.64 20.50
N HIS A 98 23.47 11.68 20.71
CA HIS A 98 23.81 11.12 22.02
C HIS A 98 22.61 10.50 22.76
N VAL A 99 21.61 10.01 22.02
CA VAL A 99 20.51 9.25 22.60
C VAL A 99 21.08 7.94 23.16
N THR A 100 20.73 7.59 24.39
CA THR A 100 21.24 6.37 25.04
C THR A 100 20.95 5.11 24.21
N VAL A 101 21.86 4.14 24.21
CA VAL A 101 21.71 2.86 23.48
C VAL A 101 20.39 2.16 23.82
N PHE A 102 19.96 2.18 25.09
CA PHE A 102 18.68 1.60 25.51
C PHE A 102 17.49 2.16 24.72
N HIS A 103 17.38 3.48 24.59
CA HIS A 103 16.30 4.13 23.83
C HIS A 103 16.43 3.88 22.31
N GLN A 104 17.65 3.77 21.78
CA GLN A 104 17.86 3.36 20.38
C GLN A 104 17.33 1.95 20.11
N ILE A 105 17.54 1.01 21.05
CA ILE A 105 17.00 -0.36 20.96
C ILE A 105 15.47 -0.33 21.02
N VAL A 106 14.87 0.44 21.92
CA VAL A 106 13.40 0.59 21.99
C VAL A 106 12.86 1.16 20.67
N PHE A 107 13.52 2.18 20.12
CA PHE A 107 13.16 2.76 18.84
C PHE A 107 13.27 1.75 17.69
N LEU A 108 14.37 1.00 17.61
CA LEU A 108 14.61 -0.03 16.60
C LEU A 108 13.52 -1.12 16.65
N VAL A 109 13.28 -1.69 17.84
CA VAL A 109 12.29 -2.75 18.03
C VAL A 109 10.88 -2.23 17.71
N GLY A 110 10.53 -1.03 18.17
CA GLY A 110 9.23 -0.43 17.90
C GLY A 110 9.03 -0.14 16.41
N SER A 111 10.06 0.35 15.72
CA SER A 111 10.00 0.60 14.28
C SER A 111 9.81 -0.69 13.49
N LEU A 112 10.62 -1.73 13.76
CA LEU A 112 10.51 -3.03 13.11
C LEU A 112 9.15 -3.71 13.37
N THR A 113 8.69 -3.67 14.62
CA THR A 113 7.38 -4.23 15.01
C THR A 113 6.26 -3.52 14.27
N TRP A 114 6.30 -2.19 14.22
CA TRP A 114 5.28 -1.41 13.56
C TRP A 114 5.30 -1.60 12.04
N SER A 115 6.48 -1.60 11.42
CA SER A 115 6.63 -1.91 9.99
C SER A 115 6.04 -3.27 9.64
N PHE A 116 6.33 -4.31 10.44
CA PHE A 116 5.72 -5.64 10.24
C PHE A 116 4.19 -5.60 10.36
N VAL A 117 3.66 -4.95 11.39
CA VAL A 117 2.21 -4.82 11.58
C VAL A 117 1.55 -4.10 10.40
N MET A 118 2.13 -3.01 9.90
CA MET A 118 1.54 -2.24 8.81
C MET A 118 1.65 -2.94 7.46
N PHE A 119 2.85 -3.41 7.09
CA PHE A 119 3.13 -3.96 5.75
C PHE A 119 2.79 -5.43 5.60
N SER A 120 3.13 -6.27 6.57
CA SER A 120 2.95 -7.72 6.45
C SER A 120 1.63 -8.18 7.02
N TYR A 121 1.10 -7.51 8.04
CA TYR A 121 -0.17 -7.90 8.63
C TYR A 121 -1.36 -7.11 8.09
N LEU A 122 -1.43 -5.79 8.29
CA LEU A 122 -2.64 -5.03 7.97
C LEU A 122 -2.84 -4.87 6.46
N HIS A 123 -1.80 -4.47 5.71
CA HIS A 123 -1.88 -4.27 4.27
C HIS A 123 -2.38 -5.51 3.53
N ASP A 124 -1.80 -6.68 3.79
CA ASP A 124 -2.23 -7.94 3.16
C ASP A 124 -3.69 -8.27 3.49
N ARG A 125 -4.09 -8.07 4.75
CA ARG A 125 -5.44 -8.40 5.22
C ARG A 125 -6.50 -7.45 4.68
N MET A 126 -6.13 -6.26 4.22
CA MET A 126 -7.05 -5.40 3.47
C MET A 126 -7.47 -6.02 2.13
N HIS A 127 -6.66 -6.92 1.57
CA HIS A 127 -6.90 -7.61 0.30
C HIS A 127 -7.47 -9.03 0.44
N VAL A 128 -7.83 -9.43 1.67
CA VAL A 128 -8.43 -10.74 1.96
C VAL A 128 -9.88 -10.54 2.40
N ALA A 129 -10.80 -11.34 1.84
CA ALA A 129 -12.20 -11.32 2.26
C ALA A 129 -12.40 -12.02 3.61
N GLY A 130 -13.36 -11.55 4.41
CA GLY A 130 -13.77 -12.21 5.65
C GLY A 130 -12.74 -12.14 6.78
N PHE A 131 -11.90 -11.11 6.80
CA PHE A 131 -10.93 -10.93 7.86
C PHE A 131 -11.62 -10.62 9.20
N TRP A 132 -11.10 -11.16 10.31
CA TRP A 132 -11.76 -11.10 11.62
C TRP A 132 -12.02 -9.66 12.12
N MET A 133 -11.22 -8.67 11.71
CA MET A 133 -11.46 -7.27 12.10
C MET A 133 -12.75 -6.71 11.46
N GLU A 134 -13.25 -7.29 10.37
CA GLU A 134 -14.52 -6.90 9.75
C GLU A 134 -15.73 -7.28 10.58
N THR A 135 -15.59 -8.30 11.43
CA THR A 135 -16.65 -8.80 12.32
C THR A 135 -16.43 -8.37 13.77
N ASN A 136 -15.24 -7.88 14.13
CA ASN A 136 -14.94 -7.41 15.48
C ASN A 136 -15.67 -6.08 15.80
N PRO A 137 -16.47 -6.00 16.88
CA PRO A 137 -17.29 -4.81 17.15
C PRO A 137 -16.49 -3.55 17.48
N TRP A 138 -15.26 -3.67 17.95
CA TRP A 138 -14.41 -2.54 18.34
C TRP A 138 -13.60 -2.01 17.16
N LEU A 139 -13.14 -2.91 16.28
CA LEU A 139 -12.21 -2.56 15.21
C LEU A 139 -12.88 -2.41 13.85
N LYS A 140 -14.08 -2.98 13.64
CA LYS A 140 -14.77 -3.01 12.34
C LYS A 140 -14.83 -1.65 11.68
N ARG A 141 -15.31 -0.63 12.39
CA ARG A 141 -15.50 0.70 11.79
C ARG A 141 -14.18 1.30 11.31
N TRP A 142 -13.12 1.19 12.11
CA TRP A 142 -11.80 1.67 11.73
C TRP A 142 -11.23 0.85 10.57
N PHE A 143 -11.24 -0.49 10.68
CA PHE A 143 -10.64 -1.37 9.69
C PHE A 143 -11.32 -1.23 8.32
N VAL A 144 -12.65 -1.23 8.28
CA VAL A 144 -13.41 -1.06 7.02
C VAL A 144 -13.16 0.32 6.41
N SER A 145 -13.08 1.37 7.23
CA SER A 145 -12.77 2.72 6.72
C SER A 145 -11.33 2.83 6.19
N ALA A 146 -10.36 2.22 6.88
CA ALA A 146 -8.97 2.21 6.44
C ALA A 146 -8.83 1.42 5.14
N ARG A 147 -9.53 0.29 5.06
CA ARG A 147 -9.58 -0.57 3.89
C ARG A 147 -10.23 0.11 2.68
N ASP A 148 -11.33 0.82 2.86
CA ASP A 148 -11.97 1.59 1.77
C ASP A 148 -11.05 2.70 1.26
N ALA A 149 -10.35 3.40 2.15
CA ALA A 149 -9.36 4.40 1.75
C ALA A 149 -8.16 3.79 0.99
N HIS A 150 -7.73 2.59 1.38
CA HIS A 150 -6.72 1.81 0.65
C HIS A 150 -7.23 1.29 -0.70
N ASP A 151 -8.50 0.91 -0.80
CA ASP A 151 -9.08 0.53 -2.09
C ASP A 151 -9.15 1.74 -3.05
N ILE A 152 -9.50 2.93 -2.54
CA ILE A 152 -9.41 4.19 -3.31
C ILE A 152 -7.97 4.43 -3.79
N HIS A 153 -6.96 4.11 -2.97
CA HIS A 153 -5.56 4.23 -3.37
C HIS A 153 -5.22 3.34 -4.58
N HIS A 154 -5.66 2.09 -4.58
CA HIS A 154 -5.51 1.15 -5.71
C HIS A 154 -6.26 1.58 -6.98
N TRP A 155 -7.29 2.42 -6.82
CA TRP A 155 -8.12 2.89 -7.92
C TRP A 155 -7.65 4.24 -8.51
N ALA A 156 -7.16 5.14 -7.67
CA ALA A 156 -6.94 6.55 -8.01
C ALA A 156 -5.65 6.76 -8.81
N LEU A 157 -5.78 6.89 -10.14
CA LEU A 157 -4.70 7.30 -11.05
C LEU A 157 -4.88 8.73 -11.56
N ASN A 158 -3.80 9.50 -11.57
CA ASN A 158 -3.75 10.77 -12.29
C ASN A 158 -3.48 10.57 -13.79
N ASP A 159 -3.63 11.63 -14.57
CA ASP A 159 -3.45 11.63 -16.04
C ASP A 159 -2.06 11.18 -16.50
N ARG A 160 -1.06 11.13 -15.62
CA ARG A 160 0.29 10.65 -15.92
C ARG A 160 0.50 9.17 -15.61
N GLY A 161 -0.52 8.49 -15.10
CA GLY A 161 -0.49 7.08 -14.73
C GLY A 161 0.18 6.80 -13.39
N PHE A 162 0.20 7.77 -12.48
CA PHE A 162 0.68 7.58 -11.11
C PHE A 162 -0.46 7.63 -10.11
N MET A 163 -0.34 6.85 -9.03
CA MET A 163 -1.24 6.93 -7.89
C MET A 163 -0.81 8.06 -6.97
N ASP A 164 -1.72 8.99 -6.69
CA ASP A 164 -1.40 10.21 -5.93
C ASP A 164 -2.33 10.51 -4.75
N LYS A 165 -3.12 9.52 -4.34
CA LYS A 165 -4.03 9.59 -3.20
C LYS A 165 -3.77 8.48 -2.19
N ASN A 166 -4.07 8.74 -0.92
CA ASN A 166 -4.21 7.73 0.13
C ASN A 166 -2.99 6.80 0.31
N PHE A 167 -1.80 7.36 0.56
CA PHE A 167 -0.57 6.59 0.76
C PHE A 167 -0.44 5.97 2.15
N GLY A 168 -1.21 6.42 3.14
CA GLY A 168 -1.35 5.71 4.41
C GLY A 168 -1.91 4.31 4.17
N ILE A 169 -1.44 3.32 4.93
CA ILE A 169 -1.98 1.95 4.84
C ILE A 169 -3.21 1.84 5.76
N ALA A 170 -3.00 1.99 7.07
CA ALA A 170 -4.08 1.86 8.06
C ALA A 170 -4.43 3.18 8.78
N PHE A 171 -3.53 4.18 8.67
CA PHE A 171 -3.71 5.52 9.22
C PHE A 171 -3.39 6.56 8.14
N PHE A 172 -4.29 7.53 7.98
CA PHE A 172 -4.25 8.52 6.88
C PHE A 172 -3.98 9.93 7.41
N TRP A 173 -3.29 10.04 8.55
CA TRP A 173 -2.96 11.34 9.15
C TRP A 173 -2.01 12.14 8.26
N PHE A 174 -1.00 11.47 7.69
CA PHE A 174 -0.07 12.10 6.75
C PHE A 174 -0.74 12.43 5.42
N ASP A 175 -1.71 11.64 4.95
CA ASP A 175 -2.49 12.04 3.78
C ASP A 175 -3.28 13.32 4.00
N ARG A 176 -3.81 13.52 5.21
CA ARG A 176 -4.46 14.79 5.57
C ARG A 176 -3.46 15.93 5.61
N LEU A 177 -2.31 15.71 6.24
CA LEU A 177 -1.28 16.73 6.41
C LEU A 177 -0.69 17.19 5.06
N PHE A 178 -0.48 16.26 4.13
CA PHE A 178 0.16 16.52 2.84
C PHE A 178 -0.83 16.66 1.67
N GLY A 179 -2.14 16.66 1.95
CA GLY A 179 -3.18 16.93 0.94
C GLY A 179 -3.38 15.80 -0.09
N THR A 180 -3.09 14.56 0.28
CA THR A 180 -3.28 13.37 -0.58
C THR A 180 -4.49 12.54 -0.17
N LEU A 181 -5.24 12.93 0.86
CA LEU A 181 -6.45 12.20 1.26
C LEU A 181 -7.58 12.39 0.25
N ALA A 182 -8.04 11.28 -0.35
CA ALA A 182 -9.31 11.15 -1.05
C ALA A 182 -10.29 10.35 -0.18
N LYS A 183 -11.45 10.92 0.10
CA LYS A 183 -12.52 10.27 0.87
C LYS A 183 -13.58 9.62 0.00
N GLU A 184 -13.61 10.00 -1.27
CA GLU A 184 -14.59 9.57 -2.24
C GLU A 184 -13.88 8.84 -3.37
N TRP A 185 -14.57 7.84 -3.91
CA TRP A 185 -14.12 7.10 -5.07
C TRP A 185 -14.08 8.02 -6.29
N PRO A 186 -12.91 8.28 -6.90
CA PRO A 186 -12.85 9.14 -8.06
C PRO A 186 -13.43 8.42 -9.28
N ILE A 187 -13.92 9.20 -10.24
CA ILE A 187 -14.33 8.69 -11.56
C ILE A 187 -13.14 7.95 -12.19
N PHE A 188 -13.42 6.84 -12.87
CA PHE A 188 -12.38 6.04 -13.52
C PHE A 188 -11.60 6.88 -14.55
N ASN A 189 -10.32 7.13 -14.27
CA ASN A 189 -9.45 7.89 -15.16
C ASN A 189 -8.86 6.99 -16.25
N ARG A 190 -9.58 6.85 -17.37
CA ARG A 190 -9.14 6.05 -18.53
C ARG A 190 -7.78 6.51 -19.07
N ARG A 191 -7.54 7.82 -19.15
CA ARG A 191 -6.29 8.39 -19.64
C ARG A 191 -5.13 8.02 -18.73
N GLY A 192 -5.31 8.22 -17.43
CA GLY A 192 -4.33 7.83 -16.41
C GLY A 192 -4.02 6.34 -16.44
N TYR A 193 -5.06 5.50 -16.59
CA TYR A 193 -4.88 4.05 -16.72
C TYR A 193 -4.06 3.68 -17.96
N THR A 194 -4.36 4.24 -19.14
CA THR A 194 -3.57 4.01 -20.36
C THR A 194 -2.11 4.44 -20.16
N SER A 195 -1.86 5.61 -19.58
CA SER A 195 -0.49 6.06 -19.29
C SER A 195 0.24 5.17 -18.28
N ALA A 196 -0.48 4.58 -17.32
CA ALA A 196 0.09 3.60 -16.40
C ALA A 196 0.49 2.32 -17.14
N LEU A 197 -0.35 1.84 -18.07
CA LEU A 197 -0.07 0.68 -18.91
C LEU A 197 1.09 0.94 -19.89
N GLU A 198 1.22 2.12 -20.46
CA GLU A 198 2.38 2.44 -21.32
C GLU A 198 3.69 2.42 -20.52
N ARG A 199 3.64 2.86 -19.26
CA ARG A 199 4.82 2.97 -18.39
C ARG A 199 5.23 1.65 -17.76
N PHE A 200 4.25 0.82 -17.40
CA PHE A 200 4.41 -0.38 -16.60
C PHE A 200 3.84 -1.64 -17.29
N GLY A 201 3.47 -1.56 -18.57
CA GLY A 201 2.80 -2.64 -19.30
C GLY A 201 3.65 -3.89 -19.46
N ASP A 202 4.98 -3.76 -19.44
CA ASP A 202 5.89 -4.88 -19.38
C ASP A 202 5.69 -5.76 -18.13
N LEU A 203 5.10 -5.21 -17.05
CA LEU A 203 4.69 -6.00 -15.88
C LEU A 203 3.51 -6.95 -16.18
N LEU A 204 2.62 -6.58 -17.10
CA LEU A 204 1.47 -7.40 -17.50
C LEU A 204 1.92 -8.59 -18.35
N ASP A 205 2.92 -8.39 -19.22
CA ASP A 205 3.40 -9.40 -20.17
C ASP A 205 4.36 -10.43 -19.57
N SER A 206 4.77 -10.24 -18.31
CA SER A 206 5.73 -11.12 -17.64
C SER A 206 5.24 -12.59 -17.60
N PRO A 207 6.10 -13.59 -17.88
CA PRO A 207 5.75 -15.01 -17.86
C PRO A 207 5.11 -15.49 -16.54
N ALA A 208 5.46 -14.85 -15.43
CA ALA A 208 4.86 -15.11 -14.12
C ALA A 208 3.35 -14.79 -14.09
N THR A 209 2.89 -13.81 -14.88
CA THR A 209 1.49 -13.40 -14.97
C THR A 209 0.66 -14.39 -15.81
N ARG A 210 1.27 -15.03 -16.83
CA ARG A 210 0.62 -16.03 -17.70
C ARG A 210 0.34 -17.38 -17.01
N ARG A 211 1.00 -17.66 -15.88
CA ARG A 211 0.82 -18.92 -15.13
C ARG A 211 -0.25 -18.84 -14.04
N SER A 212 -0.84 -17.68 -13.78
CA SER A 212 -1.94 -17.57 -12.81
C SER A 212 -3.28 -18.02 -13.44
N PRO A 213 -4.00 -18.99 -12.87
CA PRO A 213 -5.28 -19.48 -13.39
C PRO A 213 -6.38 -18.40 -13.46
N SER A 214 -6.23 -17.28 -12.74
CA SER A 214 -7.18 -16.16 -12.73
C SER A 214 -6.94 -15.13 -13.84
N SER A 215 -5.95 -15.35 -14.70
CA SER A 215 -5.49 -14.35 -15.68
C SER A 215 -6.29 -14.28 -16.97
N ARG A 216 -7.42 -15.00 -17.13
CA ARG A 216 -8.29 -14.78 -18.29
C ARG A 216 -8.67 -13.30 -18.32
N PRO A 217 -8.21 -12.52 -19.33
CA PRO A 217 -8.72 -11.20 -19.53
C PRO A 217 -10.23 -11.34 -19.76
N LEU A 218 -11.03 -10.42 -19.22
CA LEU A 218 -12.34 -10.20 -19.82
C LEU A 218 -12.07 -9.96 -21.31
N SER A 219 -12.57 -10.86 -22.14
CA SER A 219 -12.48 -10.79 -23.59
C SER A 219 -12.78 -9.37 -24.01
N THR A 220 -11.84 -8.75 -24.73
CA THR A 220 -12.08 -7.53 -25.52
C THR A 220 -13.04 -7.88 -26.65
N ALA A 221 -14.27 -8.24 -26.32
CA ALA A 221 -15.36 -8.20 -27.26
C ALA A 221 -15.64 -6.71 -27.50
N SER A 222 -15.19 -6.24 -28.66
CA SER A 222 -15.70 -5.07 -29.39
C SER A 222 -16.44 -4.04 -28.52
N PHE A 223 -15.68 -3.08 -27.98
CA PHE A 223 -16.26 -1.82 -27.54
C PHE A 223 -16.62 -1.04 -28.81
N SER A 224 -17.75 -1.40 -29.40
CA SER A 224 -18.39 -0.61 -30.45
C SER A 224 -18.74 0.76 -29.84
N GLU A 225 -18.41 1.83 -30.55
CA GLU A 225 -18.91 3.17 -30.26
C GLU A 225 -20.45 3.13 -30.30
N GLU A 226 -21.09 3.01 -29.14
CA GLU A 226 -22.51 3.27 -29.02
C GLU A 226 -22.76 4.16 -27.81
N HIS A 227 -23.69 5.08 -28.02
CA HIS A 227 -23.87 6.35 -27.35
C HIS A 227 -23.86 6.36 -25.82
N ALA A 228 -23.36 7.48 -25.30
CA ALA A 228 -23.60 7.95 -23.95
C ALA A 228 -25.10 8.06 -23.67
N THR A 229 -25.60 7.29 -22.71
CA THR A 229 -26.59 7.70 -21.70
C THR A 229 -26.58 6.71 -20.53
N ASP A 230 -26.60 7.27 -19.33
CA ASP A 230 -27.15 6.72 -18.08
C ASP A 230 -26.33 5.69 -17.26
N ASP A 231 -25.48 6.26 -16.40
CA ASP A 231 -25.51 6.17 -14.93
C ASP A 231 -26.44 5.12 -14.27
N VAL A 232 -26.17 3.82 -14.42
CA VAL A 232 -26.60 2.79 -13.45
C VAL A 232 -25.60 1.63 -13.42
N GLY A 233 -24.99 1.36 -12.27
CA GLY A 233 -24.61 -0.03 -11.93
C GLY A 233 -23.13 -0.41 -11.84
N ILE A 234 -22.28 0.39 -11.19
CA ILE A 234 -21.03 -0.12 -10.59
C ILE A 234 -21.09 0.05 -9.06
N ARG A 235 -22.00 -0.70 -8.42
CA ARG A 235 -22.00 -0.87 -6.95
C ARG A 235 -21.99 -2.34 -6.50
N ALA A 236 -21.95 -3.29 -7.43
CA ALA A 236 -22.08 -4.71 -7.11
C ALA A 236 -20.73 -5.49 -7.04
N ILE A 237 -19.58 -4.82 -7.14
CA ILE A 237 -18.26 -5.51 -7.13
C ILE A 237 -17.49 -5.32 -5.80
N CYS A 238 -18.04 -4.57 -4.83
CA CYS A 238 -17.37 -4.29 -3.55
C CYS A 238 -18.15 -4.72 -2.30
N GLN A 239 -18.69 -5.95 -2.27
CA GLN A 239 -19.05 -6.64 -1.03
C GLN A 239 -18.37 -8.00 -0.96
#